data_AF-A0A3V9FG26-F1
#
_entry.id   AF-A0A3V9FG26-F1
#
_cell.length_a   1.000
_cell.length_b   1.000
_cell.length_c   1.000
_cell.angle_alpha   90.00
_cell.angle_beta   90.00
_cell.angle_gamma   90.00
#
_symmetry.space_group_name_H-M   'P 1'
#
loop_
_entity.id
_entity.type
_entity.pdbx_description
1 polymer ?
#
loop_
_entity_poly.entity_id
_entity_poly.type
_entity_poly.pdbx_seq_one_letter_code
_entity_poly.pdbx_strand_id
1 'polypeptide(L)'
;MNKKNSQQNKSVSQSIWQKNGIPALEYCSLPRAAELLDCKMCDILHLSTVGAIQVGVLLNEFEAAVWMKDTIDITKNATSWYKDLRSAGRIDPLGWLASTDSPLSRVRFEIDYDEERSARRLFRDEKAEFRGNLLLARLSGLWGFQSHFEWESSMINFGVSSIATLGLVFYPADTPFSQASIKARLRGEKIPYEISYDALTEITTSDIYISRAQLEKIYYNVGKELPNYINHGVERPADDEQEKVGEVNNNKVGELLEMLIRCVPELGDGVMEASANKRHSILSAFLEEKQGEGRFTNMRMPSSPTLEKYFKI
;
A
#
# COMPACT_ATOMS: atom_id res chain seq x y z
N MET A 1 -33.56 -45.47 -33.68
CA MET A 1 -33.11 -44.71 -32.50
C MET A 1 -32.16 -43.61 -32.96
N ASN A 2 -32.65 -42.40 -33.19
CA ASN A 2 -31.82 -41.24 -33.54
C ASN A 2 -31.74 -40.33 -32.30
N LYS A 3 -30.59 -40.35 -31.61
CA LYS A 3 -30.28 -39.35 -30.58
C LYS A 3 -29.91 -38.05 -31.28
N LYS A 4 -30.82 -37.07 -31.19
CA LYS A 4 -30.61 -35.70 -31.64
C LYS A 4 -29.45 -35.06 -30.89
N ASN A 5 -28.54 -34.47 -31.66
CA ASN A 5 -27.57 -33.47 -31.23
C ASN A 5 -28.28 -32.35 -30.43
N SER A 6 -27.96 -32.22 -29.15
CA SER A 6 -28.16 -30.99 -28.40
C SER A 6 -26.87 -30.19 -28.41
N GLN A 7 -26.55 -29.59 -29.56
CA GLN A 7 -25.62 -28.47 -29.60
C GLN A 7 -26.30 -27.28 -28.91
N GLN A 8 -25.86 -26.99 -27.69
CA GLN A 8 -26.14 -25.74 -27.00
C GLN A 8 -25.53 -24.60 -27.82
N ASN A 9 -26.38 -23.80 -28.48
CA ASN A 9 -26.01 -22.51 -29.03
C ASN A 9 -25.67 -21.55 -27.87
N LYS A 10 -24.40 -21.54 -27.43
CA LYS A 10 -23.82 -20.37 -26.77
C LYS A 10 -23.72 -19.28 -27.85
N SER A 11 -24.57 -18.26 -27.78
CA SER A 11 -24.37 -17.04 -28.56
C SER A 11 -22.97 -16.51 -28.24
N VAL A 12 -22.07 -16.54 -29.21
CA VAL A 12 -20.73 -15.96 -29.09
C VAL A 12 -20.92 -14.45 -28.91
N SER A 13 -20.80 -13.96 -27.68
CA SER A 13 -20.86 -12.53 -27.41
C SER A 13 -19.66 -11.87 -28.10
N GLN A 14 -19.93 -11.07 -29.12
CA GLN A 14 -18.92 -10.30 -29.87
C GLN A 14 -18.09 -9.44 -28.90
N SER A 15 -16.75 -9.46 -29.03
CA SER A 15 -15.86 -8.66 -28.17
C SER A 15 -16.00 -7.16 -28.45
N ILE A 16 -15.60 -6.32 -27.49
CA ILE A 16 -15.60 -4.86 -27.65
C ILE A 16 -14.77 -4.42 -28.88
N TRP A 17 -13.68 -5.13 -29.16
CA TRP A 17 -12.79 -4.87 -30.30
C TRP A 17 -13.48 -5.19 -31.62
N GLN A 18 -14.14 -6.35 -31.69
CA GLN A 18 -14.93 -6.75 -32.85
C GLN A 18 -16.12 -5.81 -33.09
N LYS A 19 -16.78 -5.33 -32.03
CA LYS A 19 -17.87 -4.34 -32.13
C LYS A 19 -17.38 -3.04 -32.78
N ASN A 20 -16.20 -2.59 -32.39
CA ASN A 20 -15.61 -1.32 -32.84
C ASN A 20 -14.78 -1.45 -34.13
N GLY A 21 -14.59 -2.65 -34.68
CA GLY A 21 -13.83 -2.87 -35.91
C GLY A 21 -12.33 -2.55 -35.79
N ILE A 22 -11.75 -2.67 -34.59
CA ILE A 22 -10.33 -2.38 -34.34
C ILE A 22 -9.59 -3.59 -33.76
N PRO A 23 -8.25 -3.66 -33.90
CA PRO A 23 -7.44 -4.59 -33.14
C PRO A 23 -7.61 -4.37 -31.63
N ALA A 24 -7.39 -5.43 -30.87
CA ALA A 24 -7.44 -5.32 -29.43
C ALA A 24 -6.33 -4.38 -28.93
N LEU A 25 -6.68 -3.40 -28.10
CA LEU A 25 -5.72 -2.50 -27.45
C LEU A 25 -5.37 -3.08 -26.08
N GLU A 26 -4.11 -3.02 -25.65
CA GLU A 26 -3.72 -3.49 -24.30
C GLU A 26 -4.13 -2.50 -23.21
N TYR A 27 -4.25 -1.22 -23.56
CA TYR A 27 -4.78 -0.15 -22.73
C TYR A 27 -5.18 1.04 -23.61
N CYS A 28 -6.00 1.94 -23.10
CA CYS A 28 -6.36 3.20 -23.75
C CYS A 28 -6.68 4.29 -22.73
N SER A 29 -6.68 5.55 -23.16
CA SER A 29 -7.04 6.67 -22.30
C SER A 29 -8.53 6.62 -21.93
N LEU A 30 -8.90 7.29 -20.84
CA LEU A 30 -10.29 7.36 -20.37
C LEU A 30 -11.28 7.89 -21.43
N PRO A 31 -10.98 8.98 -22.19
CA PRO A 31 -11.84 9.40 -23.29
C PRO A 31 -12.04 8.31 -24.33
N ARG A 32 -10.96 7.60 -24.71
CA ARG A 32 -11.03 6.52 -25.69
C ARG A 32 -11.81 5.31 -25.17
N ALA A 33 -11.67 4.99 -23.88
CA ALA A 33 -12.46 3.94 -23.24
C ALA A 33 -13.95 4.24 -23.28
N ALA A 34 -14.34 5.50 -22.99
CA ALA A 34 -15.73 5.96 -23.06
C ALA A 34 -16.31 5.83 -24.48
N GLU A 35 -15.55 6.20 -25.51
CA GLU A 35 -15.94 6.00 -26.91
C GLU A 35 -16.17 4.53 -27.26
N LEU A 36 -15.25 3.64 -26.86
CA LEU A 36 -15.34 2.21 -27.16
C LEU A 36 -16.51 1.51 -26.45
N LEU A 37 -16.81 1.95 -25.23
CA LEU A 37 -17.90 1.44 -24.40
C LEU A 37 -19.26 2.07 -24.73
N ASP A 38 -19.28 3.18 -25.47
CA ASP A 38 -20.47 4.00 -25.72
C ASP A 38 -21.13 4.47 -24.40
N CYS A 39 -20.32 5.03 -23.51
CA CYS A 39 -20.75 5.55 -22.19
C CYS A 39 -20.08 6.88 -21.83
N LYS A 40 -20.39 7.44 -20.66
CA LYS A 40 -19.74 8.66 -20.18
C LYS A 40 -18.48 8.33 -19.39
N MET A 41 -17.47 9.22 -19.48
CA MET A 41 -16.24 9.10 -18.68
C MET A 41 -16.52 9.04 -17.17
N CYS A 42 -17.53 9.79 -16.69
CA CYS A 42 -17.92 9.79 -15.28
C CYS A 42 -18.45 8.43 -14.81
N ASP A 43 -19.08 7.64 -15.69
CA ASP A 43 -19.58 6.31 -15.35
C ASP A 43 -18.40 5.37 -15.07
N ILE A 44 -17.35 5.48 -15.88
CA ILE A 44 -16.12 4.70 -15.73
C ILE A 44 -15.34 5.13 -14.48
N LEU A 45 -15.20 6.45 -14.25
CA LEU A 45 -14.56 6.97 -13.03
C LEU A 45 -15.31 6.51 -11.78
N HIS A 46 -16.64 6.53 -11.80
CA HIS A 46 -17.45 6.03 -10.69
C HIS A 46 -17.17 4.55 -10.39
N LEU A 47 -17.09 3.71 -11.43
CA LEU A 47 -16.71 2.29 -11.27
C LEU A 47 -15.33 2.13 -10.62
N SER A 48 -14.40 3.04 -10.91
CA SER A 48 -13.09 3.08 -10.24
C SER A 48 -13.21 3.48 -8.77
N THR A 49 -13.96 4.53 -8.45
CA THR A 49 -14.17 5.02 -7.08
C THR A 49 -14.76 3.95 -6.16
N VAL A 50 -15.66 3.12 -6.66
CA VAL A 50 -16.25 2.01 -5.88
C VAL A 50 -15.39 0.74 -5.89
N GLY A 51 -14.24 0.74 -6.57
CA GLY A 51 -13.34 -0.41 -6.66
C GLY A 51 -13.80 -1.53 -7.59
N ALA A 52 -14.80 -1.27 -8.44
CA ALA A 52 -15.28 -2.25 -9.41
C ALA A 52 -14.26 -2.50 -10.53
N ILE A 53 -13.48 -1.49 -10.88
CA ILE A 53 -12.39 -1.55 -11.85
C ILE A 53 -11.17 -0.83 -11.30
N GLN A 54 -10.04 -1.04 -11.96
CA GLN A 54 -8.81 -0.30 -11.71
C GLN A 54 -8.54 0.65 -12.88
N VAL A 55 -8.14 1.87 -12.57
CA VAL A 55 -7.57 2.81 -13.53
C VAL A 55 -6.12 3.08 -13.17
N GLY A 56 -5.38 3.67 -14.11
CA GLY A 56 -3.97 3.95 -13.91
C GLY A 56 -3.47 5.13 -14.71
N VAL A 57 -2.17 5.38 -14.60
CA VAL A 57 -1.41 6.37 -15.34
C VAL A 57 -0.33 5.68 -16.15
N LEU A 58 0.07 6.30 -17.26
CA LEU A 58 1.18 5.83 -18.06
C LEU A 58 2.47 6.51 -17.57
N LEU A 59 3.36 5.73 -16.94
CA LEU A 59 4.63 6.23 -16.44
C LEU A 59 5.75 6.01 -17.47
N ASN A 60 6.69 6.95 -17.51
CA ASN A 60 7.88 6.85 -18.35
C ASN A 60 9.14 7.23 -17.56
N GLU A 61 9.95 6.23 -17.23
CA GLU A 61 11.16 6.38 -16.42
C GLU A 61 10.93 7.14 -15.10
N PHE A 62 9.74 7.01 -14.51
CA PHE A 62 9.37 7.72 -13.29
C PHE A 62 10.20 7.23 -12.10
N GLU A 63 10.90 8.14 -11.42
CA GLU A 63 11.72 7.80 -10.26
C GLU A 63 10.86 7.44 -9.05
N ALA A 64 11.11 6.27 -8.47
CA ALA A 64 10.33 5.77 -7.34
C ALA A 64 11.19 4.96 -6.35
N ALA A 65 10.68 4.88 -5.13
CA ALA A 65 11.14 3.96 -4.10
C ALA A 65 10.20 2.75 -4.06
N VAL A 66 10.73 1.58 -4.39
CA VAL A 66 9.93 0.35 -4.56
C VAL A 66 10.09 -0.55 -3.35
N TRP A 67 8.95 -0.95 -2.80
CA TRP A 67 8.83 -2.06 -1.86
C TRP A 67 8.40 -3.32 -2.61
N MET A 68 9.00 -4.46 -2.27
CA MET A 68 8.61 -5.76 -2.79
C MET A 68 8.30 -6.72 -1.64
N LYS A 69 7.15 -7.41 -1.74
CA LYS A 69 6.72 -8.43 -0.77
C LYS A 69 7.28 -9.79 -1.15
N ASP A 70 8.03 -10.41 -0.24
CA ASP A 70 8.38 -11.85 -0.13
C ASP A 70 8.93 -12.60 -1.38
N THR A 71 9.15 -11.94 -2.52
CA THR A 71 9.53 -12.61 -3.79
C THR A 71 11.00 -12.50 -4.16
N ILE A 72 11.73 -11.52 -3.59
CA ILE A 72 13.16 -11.39 -3.77
C ILE A 72 13.77 -11.29 -2.38
N ASP A 73 14.48 -12.34 -2.01
CA ASP A 73 15.33 -12.31 -0.83
C ASP A 73 16.48 -11.32 -1.09
N ILE A 74 16.25 -10.05 -0.73
CA ILE A 74 17.23 -8.96 -0.82
C ILE A 74 18.44 -9.19 0.10
N THR A 75 18.44 -10.25 0.93
CA THR A 75 19.62 -10.69 1.67
C THR A 75 20.54 -11.57 0.82
N LYS A 76 20.04 -12.17 -0.27
CA LYS A 76 20.90 -12.77 -1.30
C LYS A 76 21.63 -11.67 -2.05
N ASN A 77 22.93 -11.89 -2.32
CA ASN A 77 23.75 -11.00 -3.14
C ASN A 77 22.97 -10.62 -4.41
N ALA A 78 22.89 -9.31 -4.74
CA ALA A 78 21.98 -8.84 -5.78
C ALA A 78 22.28 -9.44 -7.17
N THR A 79 23.51 -9.91 -7.33
CA THR A 79 23.97 -10.67 -8.49
C THR A 79 23.19 -11.96 -8.72
N SER A 80 22.81 -12.68 -7.67
CA SER A 80 22.13 -13.99 -7.79
C SER A 80 20.71 -13.80 -8.33
N TRP A 81 19.88 -13.01 -7.63
CA TRP A 81 18.48 -12.84 -8.04
C TRP A 81 18.38 -12.15 -9.41
N TYR A 82 19.28 -11.23 -9.74
CA TYR A 82 19.28 -10.57 -11.05
C TYR A 82 19.58 -11.58 -12.17
N LYS A 83 20.55 -12.49 -11.94
CA LYS A 83 20.84 -13.57 -12.89
C LYS A 83 19.67 -14.54 -13.00
N ASP A 84 19.03 -14.89 -11.88
CA ASP A 84 17.89 -15.81 -11.85
C ASP A 84 16.67 -15.23 -12.59
N LEU A 85 16.35 -13.96 -12.38
CA LEU A 85 15.24 -13.30 -13.08
C LEU A 85 15.55 -13.10 -14.56
N ARG A 86 16.80 -12.82 -14.91
CA ARG A 86 17.22 -12.69 -16.31
C ARG A 86 17.21 -14.04 -17.04
N SER A 87 17.69 -15.11 -16.41
CA SER A 87 17.65 -16.47 -16.99
C SER A 87 16.23 -16.99 -17.12
N ALA A 88 15.33 -16.60 -16.21
CA ALA A 88 13.90 -16.84 -16.31
C ALA A 88 13.18 -15.95 -17.35
N GLY A 89 13.89 -15.06 -18.05
CA GLY A 89 13.31 -14.16 -19.06
C GLY A 89 12.40 -13.08 -18.49
N ARG A 90 12.44 -12.83 -17.18
CA ARG A 90 11.61 -11.83 -16.48
C ARG A 90 12.21 -10.42 -16.55
N ILE A 91 13.52 -10.34 -16.80
CA ILE A 91 14.23 -9.09 -17.03
C ILE A 91 14.65 -9.02 -18.49
N ASP A 92 14.25 -7.95 -19.17
CA ASP A 92 14.61 -7.71 -20.57
C ASP A 92 16.10 -7.28 -20.72
N PRO A 93 16.64 -7.20 -21.95
CA PRO A 93 18.02 -6.78 -22.17
C PRO A 93 18.36 -5.36 -21.65
N LEU A 94 17.35 -4.50 -21.47
CA LEU A 94 17.48 -3.12 -20.95
C LEU A 94 17.35 -3.05 -19.42
N GLY A 95 17.13 -4.19 -18.75
CA GLY A 95 17.05 -4.28 -17.30
C GLY A 95 15.63 -4.07 -16.74
N TRP A 96 14.60 -4.03 -17.59
CA TRP A 96 13.22 -3.91 -17.11
C TRP A 96 12.70 -5.26 -16.65
N LEU A 97 12.29 -5.31 -15.38
CA LEU A 97 11.49 -6.38 -14.81
C LEU A 97 10.01 -6.13 -15.13
N ALA A 98 9.37 -7.10 -15.77
CA ALA A 98 7.92 -7.18 -15.85
C ALA A 98 7.47 -8.48 -15.17
N SER A 99 6.44 -8.41 -14.32
CA SER A 99 5.83 -9.64 -13.82
C SER A 99 5.10 -10.34 -14.96
N THR A 100 5.10 -11.67 -14.99
CA THR A 100 4.23 -12.44 -15.89
C THR A 100 2.75 -12.08 -15.68
N ASP A 101 2.40 -11.75 -14.45
CA ASP A 101 1.04 -11.44 -14.04
C ASP A 101 0.67 -9.97 -14.28
N SER A 102 1.66 -9.12 -14.59
CA SER A 102 1.47 -7.67 -14.77
C SER A 102 2.42 -7.13 -15.86
N PRO A 103 2.30 -7.60 -17.11
CA PRO A 103 3.25 -7.27 -18.17
C PRO A 103 3.19 -5.80 -18.61
N LEU A 104 2.10 -5.09 -18.26
CA LEU A 104 1.92 -3.69 -18.58
C LEU A 104 2.74 -2.75 -17.69
N SER A 105 3.19 -3.24 -16.53
CA SER A 105 3.92 -2.47 -15.52
C SER A 105 5.35 -2.96 -15.43
N ARG A 106 6.30 -2.08 -15.72
CA ARG A 106 7.72 -2.40 -15.77
C ARG A 106 8.48 -1.61 -14.72
N VAL A 107 9.39 -2.29 -14.04
CA VAL A 107 10.27 -1.69 -13.04
C VAL A 107 11.73 -1.98 -13.39
N ARG A 108 12.59 -0.98 -13.31
CA ARG A 108 14.04 -1.14 -13.46
C ARG A 108 14.72 -0.62 -12.21
N PHE A 109 15.35 -1.51 -11.47
CA PHE A 109 16.08 -1.13 -10.27
C PHE A 109 17.36 -0.37 -10.61
N GLU A 110 17.71 0.58 -9.75
CA GLU A 110 19.04 1.17 -9.76
C GLU A 110 20.04 0.16 -9.19
N ILE A 111 21.03 -0.19 -10.01
CA ILE A 111 22.06 -1.16 -9.69
C ILE A 111 23.44 -0.54 -9.92
N ASP A 112 24.38 -0.86 -9.04
CA ASP A 112 25.80 -0.59 -9.22
C ASP A 112 26.59 -1.90 -9.19
N TYR A 113 27.77 -1.91 -9.80
CA TYR A 113 28.70 -3.02 -9.70
C TYR A 113 29.80 -2.68 -8.70
N ASP A 114 29.77 -3.35 -7.56
CA ASP A 114 30.83 -3.29 -6.55
C ASP A 114 32.00 -4.17 -7.02
N GLU A 115 33.08 -3.53 -7.48
CA GLU A 115 34.29 -4.21 -7.97
C GLU A 115 34.97 -5.03 -6.87
N GLU A 116 35.03 -4.51 -5.63
CA GLU A 116 35.69 -5.16 -4.50
C GLU A 116 34.97 -6.46 -4.11
N ARG A 117 33.64 -6.44 -4.15
CA ARG A 117 32.81 -7.62 -3.85
C ARG A 117 32.50 -8.46 -5.07
N SER A 118 32.91 -8.02 -6.26
CA SER A 118 32.55 -8.59 -7.56
C SER A 118 31.06 -8.89 -7.66
N ALA A 119 30.24 -7.93 -7.22
CA ALA A 119 28.82 -8.12 -6.95
C ALA A 119 28.00 -6.91 -7.37
N ARG A 120 26.80 -7.15 -7.91
CA ARG A 120 25.81 -6.08 -8.08
C ARG A 120 25.23 -5.70 -6.73
N ARG A 121 25.05 -4.40 -6.50
CA ARG A 121 24.35 -3.82 -5.34
C ARG A 121 23.11 -3.08 -5.83
N LEU A 122 22.00 -3.27 -5.13
CA LEU A 122 20.81 -2.46 -5.29
C LEU A 122 20.94 -1.18 -4.47
N PHE A 123 20.56 -0.04 -5.06
CA PHE A 123 20.46 1.19 -4.29
C PHE A 123 19.22 1.17 -3.41
N ARG A 124 19.43 1.57 -2.15
CA ARG A 124 18.37 1.74 -1.17
C ARG A 124 18.03 3.22 -1.09
N ASP A 125 16.77 3.52 -0.83
CA ASP A 125 16.39 4.88 -0.52
C ASP A 125 16.77 5.21 0.93
N GLU A 126 17.98 5.74 1.10
CA GLU A 126 18.50 6.15 2.42
C GLU A 126 17.76 7.36 3.01
N LYS A 127 16.99 8.07 2.18
CA LYS A 127 16.20 9.24 2.61
C LYS A 127 14.79 8.86 3.04
N ALA A 128 14.33 7.66 2.69
CA ALA A 128 13.00 7.22 3.05
C ALA A 128 12.93 6.88 4.54
N GLU A 129 11.96 7.48 5.24
CA GLU A 129 11.74 7.25 6.66
C GLU A 129 10.83 6.03 6.89
N PHE A 130 10.06 5.62 5.87
CA PHE A 130 9.21 4.43 5.88
C PHE A 130 9.99 3.17 5.51
N ARG A 131 10.02 2.20 6.43
CA ARG A 131 10.51 0.82 6.25
C ARG A 131 11.96 0.73 5.73
N GLY A 132 12.86 0.22 6.56
CA GLY A 132 14.15 -0.26 6.06
C GLY A 132 13.90 -1.36 5.03
N ASN A 133 14.15 -1.10 3.73
CA ASN A 133 14.12 -2.00 2.55
C ASN A 133 13.49 -1.39 1.27
N LEU A 134 13.27 -0.07 1.18
CA LEU A 134 12.90 0.54 -0.10
C LEU A 134 14.09 0.58 -1.07
N LEU A 135 13.85 0.14 -2.30
CA LEU A 135 14.85 0.08 -3.38
C LEU A 135 14.58 1.19 -4.39
N LEU A 136 15.63 1.91 -4.80
CA LEU A 136 15.49 2.91 -5.86
C LEU A 136 15.26 2.21 -7.20
N ALA A 137 14.27 2.69 -7.93
CA ALA A 137 13.93 2.17 -9.24
C ALA A 137 13.30 3.23 -10.14
N ARG A 138 13.20 2.90 -11.42
CA ARG A 138 12.39 3.62 -12.40
C ARG A 138 11.19 2.79 -12.80
N LEU A 139 10.03 3.44 -12.92
CA LEU A 139 8.78 2.83 -13.35
C LEU A 139 8.49 3.22 -14.81
N SER A 140 7.98 2.28 -15.58
CA SER A 140 7.50 2.52 -16.93
C SER A 140 6.28 1.66 -17.25
N GLY A 141 5.45 2.12 -18.18
CA GLY A 141 4.24 1.42 -18.62
C GLY A 141 3.01 1.84 -17.82
N LEU A 142 1.96 1.04 -17.87
CA LEU A 142 0.71 1.33 -17.18
C LEU A 142 0.84 0.94 -15.71
N TRP A 143 0.56 1.87 -14.82
CA TRP A 143 0.56 1.65 -13.37
C TRP A 143 -0.76 2.13 -12.79
N GLY A 144 -1.41 1.30 -12.00
CA GLY A 144 -2.49 1.81 -11.17
C GLY A 144 -1.92 2.61 -10.01
N PHE A 145 -2.70 3.55 -9.49
CA PHE A 145 -2.27 4.40 -8.39
C PHE A 145 -3.39 4.63 -7.38
N GLN A 146 -2.99 4.80 -6.13
CA GLN A 146 -3.83 5.22 -5.02
C GLN A 146 -3.28 6.55 -4.51
N SER A 147 -4.19 7.47 -4.23
CA SER A 147 -3.89 8.73 -3.53
C SER A 147 -4.80 8.81 -2.30
N HIS A 148 -4.32 9.42 -1.21
CA HIS A 148 -5.16 9.70 -0.04
C HIS A 148 -6.27 10.73 -0.32
N PHE A 149 -6.23 11.40 -1.47
CA PHE A 149 -7.22 12.39 -1.87
C PHE A 149 -8.27 11.80 -2.80
N GLU A 150 -9.50 12.32 -2.72
CA GLU A 150 -10.60 12.04 -3.64
C GLU A 150 -10.38 12.68 -5.02
N TRP A 151 -9.33 12.24 -5.71
CA TRP A 151 -8.95 12.76 -7.02
C TRP A 151 -10.01 12.42 -8.08
N GLU A 152 -10.72 11.29 -7.93
CA GLU A 152 -11.82 10.89 -8.82
C GLU A 152 -12.99 11.88 -8.74
N SER A 153 -13.37 12.31 -7.53
CA SER A 153 -14.45 13.30 -7.32
C SER A 153 -14.10 14.63 -8.00
N SER A 154 -12.86 15.08 -7.85
CA SER A 154 -12.38 16.31 -8.49
C SER A 154 -12.38 16.16 -10.02
N MET A 155 -11.92 15.02 -10.53
CA MET A 155 -11.89 14.74 -11.95
C MET A 155 -13.29 14.63 -12.58
N ILE A 156 -14.26 14.06 -11.87
CA ILE A 156 -15.66 13.99 -12.33
C ILE A 156 -16.28 15.39 -12.44
N ASN A 157 -16.02 16.27 -11.46
CA ASN A 157 -16.66 17.59 -11.39
C ASN A 157 -15.96 18.64 -12.26
N PHE A 158 -14.64 18.58 -12.37
CA PHE A 158 -13.83 19.65 -12.98
C PHE A 158 -12.99 19.19 -14.17
N GLY A 159 -12.87 17.88 -14.43
CA GLY A 159 -12.03 17.32 -15.51
C GLY A 159 -10.53 17.35 -15.21
N VAL A 160 -10.13 17.89 -14.06
CA VAL A 160 -8.75 18.01 -13.59
C VAL A 160 -8.69 17.69 -12.10
N SER A 161 -7.57 17.12 -11.65
CA SER A 161 -7.29 16.91 -10.23
C SER A 161 -5.81 17.12 -9.94
N SER A 162 -5.50 17.72 -8.80
CA SER A 162 -4.14 17.73 -8.26
C SER A 162 -3.85 16.39 -7.59
N ILE A 163 -2.68 15.82 -7.87
CA ILE A 163 -2.16 14.65 -7.16
C ILE A 163 -1.20 15.15 -6.09
N ALA A 164 -1.54 14.92 -4.83
CA ALA A 164 -0.65 15.24 -3.71
C ALA A 164 0.53 14.24 -3.67
N THR A 165 1.67 14.72 -3.18
CA THR A 165 2.81 13.84 -2.89
C THR A 165 2.49 12.83 -1.80
N LEU A 166 1.69 13.21 -0.81
CA LEU A 166 1.43 12.41 0.37
C LEU A 166 0.64 11.12 0.05
N GLY A 167 1.27 9.98 0.31
CA GLY A 167 0.74 8.62 0.14
C GLY A 167 0.19 8.34 -1.25
N LEU A 168 0.87 8.89 -2.26
CA LEU A 168 0.78 8.41 -3.62
C LEU A 168 1.50 7.06 -3.72
N VAL A 169 0.73 5.99 -3.95
CA VAL A 169 1.26 4.63 -4.09
C VAL A 169 0.89 4.09 -5.45
N PHE A 170 1.89 3.62 -6.19
CA PHE A 170 1.71 2.92 -7.45
C PHE A 170 1.78 1.41 -7.25
N TYR A 171 0.96 0.69 -8.01
CA TYR A 171 0.94 -0.77 -8.05
C TYR A 171 0.83 -1.24 -9.51
N PRO A 172 1.33 -2.45 -9.82
CA PRO A 172 1.20 -3.00 -11.15
C PRO A 172 -0.25 -3.07 -11.60
N ALA A 173 -0.49 -2.69 -12.85
CA ALA A 173 -1.80 -2.76 -13.48
C ALA A 173 -2.35 -4.18 -13.47
N ASP A 174 -3.67 -4.28 -13.36
CA ASP A 174 -4.44 -5.53 -13.26
C ASP A 174 -4.12 -6.38 -12.03
N THR A 175 -3.42 -5.83 -11.05
CA THR A 175 -3.14 -6.50 -9.78
C THR A 175 -4.11 -6.00 -8.71
N PRO A 176 -4.83 -6.90 -8.00
CA PRO A 176 -5.65 -6.51 -6.86
C PRO A 176 -4.81 -5.81 -5.79
N PHE A 177 -5.30 -4.69 -5.26
CA PHE A 177 -4.57 -3.85 -4.29
C PHE A 177 -4.04 -4.64 -3.08
N SER A 178 -4.85 -5.53 -2.49
CA SER A 178 -4.47 -6.35 -1.34
C SER A 178 -3.41 -7.42 -1.66
N GLN A 179 -3.18 -7.69 -2.94
CA GLN A 179 -2.28 -8.73 -3.44
C GLN A 179 -1.04 -8.16 -4.14
N ALA A 180 -0.90 -6.83 -4.22
CA ALA A 180 0.22 -6.19 -4.88
C ALA A 180 1.55 -6.56 -4.21
N SER A 181 2.34 -7.38 -4.89
CA SER A 181 3.69 -7.80 -4.49
C SER A 181 4.73 -6.71 -4.70
N ILE A 182 4.38 -5.67 -5.47
CA ILE A 182 5.21 -4.49 -5.73
C ILE A 182 4.38 -3.26 -5.39
N LYS A 183 4.91 -2.41 -4.52
CA LYS A 183 4.34 -1.09 -4.22
C LYS A 183 5.43 -0.06 -4.43
N ALA A 184 5.19 0.93 -5.28
CA ALA A 184 6.14 1.99 -5.55
C ALA A 184 5.64 3.32 -4.99
N ARG A 185 6.55 4.08 -4.41
CA ARG A 185 6.33 5.33 -3.68
C ARG A 185 7.22 6.42 -4.23
N LEU A 186 6.98 7.67 -3.82
CA LEU A 186 7.89 8.75 -4.17
C LEU A 186 9.25 8.55 -3.51
N ARG A 187 10.30 8.96 -4.21
CA ARG A 187 11.67 8.93 -3.70
C ARG A 187 11.81 9.90 -2.52
N GLY A 188 12.42 9.44 -1.43
CA GLY A 188 12.62 10.22 -0.21
C GLY A 188 11.34 10.55 0.54
N GLU A 189 10.27 9.78 0.34
CA GLU A 189 9.02 9.96 1.07
C GLU A 189 9.26 9.81 2.60
N LYS A 190 8.84 10.83 3.33
CA LYS A 190 8.94 10.92 4.79
C LYS A 190 7.70 10.38 5.48
N ILE A 191 7.79 10.08 6.77
CA ILE A 191 6.62 9.65 7.56
C ILE A 191 5.60 10.81 7.64
N PRO A 192 4.28 10.54 7.64
CA PRO A 192 3.22 11.55 7.46
C PRO A 192 3.06 12.52 8.64
N TYR A 193 3.97 12.53 9.63
CA TYR A 193 3.89 13.46 10.76
C TYR A 193 4.12 14.92 10.32
N GLU A 194 4.83 15.14 9.21
CA GLU A 194 4.86 16.42 8.49
C GLU A 194 3.90 16.34 7.31
N ILE A 195 2.62 16.64 7.54
CA ILE A 195 1.60 16.70 6.49
C ILE A 195 1.95 17.87 5.56
N SER A 196 2.68 17.60 4.48
CA SER A 196 2.74 18.51 3.33
C SER A 196 1.76 18.02 2.26
N TYR A 197 0.85 18.91 1.88
CA TYR A 197 -0.14 18.69 0.83
C TYR A 197 0.31 19.29 -0.51
N ASP A 198 1.62 19.43 -0.70
CA ASP A 198 2.15 19.95 -1.96
C ASP A 198 1.67 19.07 -3.12
N ALA A 199 1.06 19.73 -4.11
CA ALA A 199 0.67 19.07 -5.33
C ALA A 199 1.94 18.66 -6.09
N LEU A 200 2.09 17.36 -6.37
CA LEU A 200 3.15 16.85 -7.22
C LEU A 200 2.95 17.34 -8.66
N THR A 201 1.71 17.23 -9.15
CA THR A 201 1.29 17.64 -10.49
C THR A 201 -0.23 17.71 -10.55
N GLU A 202 -0.74 18.36 -11.58
CA GLU A 202 -2.12 18.21 -12.03
C GLU A 202 -2.21 17.07 -13.05
N ILE A 203 -3.34 16.37 -13.02
CA ILE A 203 -3.71 15.36 -14.02
C ILE A 203 -5.11 15.65 -14.55
N THR A 204 -5.33 15.30 -15.80
CA THR A 204 -6.60 15.44 -16.51
C THR A 204 -7.19 14.08 -16.86
N THR A 205 -8.41 14.07 -17.40
CA THR A 205 -9.02 12.84 -17.92
C THR A 205 -8.17 12.15 -19.00
N SER A 206 -7.32 12.89 -19.72
CA SER A 206 -6.46 12.34 -20.77
C SER A 206 -5.24 11.58 -20.21
N ASP A 207 -4.89 11.83 -18.95
CA ASP A 207 -3.76 11.21 -18.26
C ASP A 207 -4.16 9.89 -17.58
N ILE A 208 -5.46 9.60 -17.53
CA ILE A 208 -6.02 8.37 -16.98
C ILE A 208 -6.15 7.32 -18.07
N TYR A 209 -5.71 6.11 -17.76
CA TYR A 209 -5.69 4.96 -18.65
C TYR A 209 -6.39 3.76 -18.02
N ILE A 210 -6.92 2.90 -18.89
CA ILE A 210 -7.65 1.69 -18.55
C ILE A 210 -7.08 0.54 -19.36
N SER A 211 -6.76 -0.57 -18.69
CA SER A 211 -6.24 -1.78 -19.34
C SER A 211 -7.33 -2.50 -20.15
N ARG A 212 -6.92 -3.36 -21.08
CA ARG A 212 -7.80 -4.29 -21.79
C ARG A 212 -8.68 -5.07 -20.82
N ALA A 213 -8.06 -5.64 -19.78
CA ALA A 213 -8.76 -6.52 -18.85
C ALA A 213 -9.89 -5.79 -18.12
N GLN A 214 -9.66 -4.55 -17.67
CA GLN A 214 -10.70 -3.73 -17.04
C GLN A 214 -11.76 -3.28 -18.04
N LEU A 215 -11.37 -2.89 -19.26
CA LEU A 215 -12.31 -2.46 -20.29
C LEU A 215 -13.26 -3.60 -20.71
N GLU A 216 -12.71 -4.79 -20.93
CA GLU A 216 -13.46 -5.99 -21.24
C GLU A 216 -14.36 -6.41 -20.07
N LYS A 217 -13.89 -6.27 -18.82
CA LYS A 217 -14.69 -6.52 -17.63
C LYS A 217 -15.96 -5.65 -17.61
N ILE A 218 -15.86 -4.36 -17.95
CA ILE A 218 -17.03 -3.48 -18.05
C ILE A 218 -17.95 -3.97 -19.17
N TYR A 219 -17.39 -4.17 -20.37
CA TYR A 219 -18.16 -4.51 -21.56
C TYR A 219 -18.96 -5.82 -21.41
N TYR A 220 -18.37 -6.87 -20.86
CA TYR A 220 -19.05 -8.16 -20.67
C TYR A 220 -20.10 -8.16 -19.54
N ASN A 221 -20.14 -7.10 -18.73
CA ASN A 221 -21.07 -6.93 -17.62
C ASN A 221 -22.03 -5.75 -17.82
N VAL A 222 -22.15 -5.20 -19.04
CA VAL A 222 -23.16 -4.18 -19.34
C VAL A 222 -24.56 -4.68 -18.95
N GLY A 223 -25.27 -3.86 -18.17
CA GLY A 223 -26.60 -4.19 -17.63
C GLY A 223 -26.62 -5.11 -16.41
N LYS A 224 -25.45 -5.48 -15.86
CA LYS A 224 -25.30 -6.31 -14.66
C LYS A 224 -24.61 -5.55 -13.55
N GLU A 225 -24.77 -6.03 -12.33
CA GLU A 225 -24.03 -5.52 -11.17
C GLU A 225 -22.59 -6.04 -11.19
N LEU A 226 -21.63 -5.13 -11.02
CA LEU A 226 -20.22 -5.47 -10.88
C LEU A 226 -19.85 -5.62 -9.40
N PRO A 227 -19.08 -6.66 -9.02
CA PRO A 227 -18.48 -6.75 -7.69
C PRO A 227 -17.66 -5.50 -7.37
N ASN A 228 -17.87 -4.91 -6.20
CA ASN A 228 -17.25 -3.67 -5.76
C ASN A 228 -17.22 -3.56 -4.22
N TYR A 229 -16.68 -2.46 -3.68
CA TYR A 229 -16.57 -2.27 -2.23
C TYR A 229 -17.92 -2.08 -1.52
N ILE A 230 -18.91 -1.53 -2.21
CA ILE A 230 -20.22 -1.18 -1.65
C ILE A 230 -21.12 -2.42 -1.54
N ASN A 231 -21.08 -3.30 -2.54
CA ASN A 231 -21.80 -4.58 -2.51
C ASN A 231 -20.99 -5.73 -1.91
N HIS A 232 -19.83 -5.43 -1.30
CA HIS A 232 -18.92 -6.39 -0.68
C HIS A 232 -18.39 -7.48 -1.62
N GLY A 233 -18.45 -7.27 -2.93
CA GLY A 233 -17.87 -8.16 -3.93
C GLY A 233 -16.36 -7.99 -4.11
N VAL A 234 -15.79 -6.90 -3.59
CA VAL A 234 -14.34 -6.63 -3.56
C VAL A 234 -13.96 -6.15 -2.15
N GLU A 235 -12.85 -6.67 -1.62
CA GLU A 235 -12.29 -6.18 -0.35
C GLU A 235 -11.62 -4.82 -0.56
N ARG A 236 -11.90 -3.86 0.33
CA ARG A 236 -11.15 -2.60 0.34
C ARG A 236 -9.68 -2.88 0.65
N PRO A 237 -8.75 -2.18 -0.01
CA PRO A 237 -7.35 -2.23 0.39
C PRO A 237 -7.27 -1.88 1.88
N ALA A 238 -6.74 -2.79 2.70
CA ALA A 238 -6.36 -2.41 4.05
C ALA A 238 -5.21 -1.41 3.91
N ASP A 239 -5.30 -0.27 4.59
CA ASP A 239 -4.13 0.58 4.77
C ASP A 239 -3.06 -0.29 5.42
N ASP A 240 -1.93 -0.48 4.73
CA ASP A 240 -0.75 -1.15 5.28
C ASP A 240 -0.24 -0.47 6.57
N GLU A 241 -0.80 0.69 6.93
CA GLU A 241 -0.60 1.41 8.19
C GLU A 241 -1.30 0.78 9.40
N GLN A 242 -2.18 -0.19 9.20
CA GLN A 242 -2.51 -1.15 10.24
C GLN A 242 -1.49 -2.30 10.24
N GLU A 243 -0.20 -1.96 10.34
CA GLU A 243 0.64 -2.80 11.19
C GLU A 243 -0.14 -2.92 12.50
N LYS A 244 -0.51 -4.16 12.86
CA LYS A 244 -1.05 -4.47 14.18
C LYS A 244 -0.30 -3.58 15.15
N VAL A 245 -0.98 -2.58 15.75
CA VAL A 245 -0.42 -1.77 16.83
C VAL A 245 0.23 -2.80 17.72
N GLY A 246 1.56 -2.84 17.68
CA GLY A 246 2.30 -3.97 18.22
C GLY A 246 1.78 -4.17 19.62
N GLU A 247 1.34 -5.39 19.95
CA GLU A 247 0.91 -5.73 21.31
C GLU A 247 1.88 -5.03 22.24
N VAL A 248 1.38 -4.02 22.97
CA VAL A 248 2.24 -3.09 23.70
C VAL A 248 3.18 -3.96 24.52
N ASN A 249 4.47 -3.94 24.16
CA ASN A 249 5.42 -4.85 24.78
C ASN A 249 5.45 -4.47 26.26
N ASN A 250 4.82 -5.28 27.10
CA ASN A 250 4.62 -4.98 28.52
C ASN A 250 5.96 -4.66 29.21
N ASN A 251 7.07 -5.18 28.67
CA ASN A 251 8.42 -4.90 29.17
C ASN A 251 8.84 -3.44 28.92
N LYS A 252 8.51 -2.84 27.77
CA LYS A 252 8.81 -1.42 27.49
C LYS A 252 7.95 -0.45 28.31
N VAL A 253 6.71 -0.86 28.63
CA VAL A 253 5.85 -0.08 29.54
C VAL A 253 6.38 -0.15 30.97
N GLY A 254 6.90 -1.31 31.39
CA GLY A 254 7.60 -1.46 32.66
C GLY A 254 8.80 -0.54 32.79
N GLU A 255 9.68 -0.52 31.77
CA GLU A 255 10.85 0.37 31.72
C GLU A 255 10.46 1.87 31.77
N LEU A 256 9.39 2.24 31.07
CA LEU A 256 8.87 3.62 31.12
C LEU A 256 8.31 3.98 32.51
N LEU A 257 7.54 3.07 33.13
CA LEU A 257 7.00 3.28 34.48
C LEU A 257 8.12 3.39 35.52
N GLU A 258 9.15 2.56 35.40
CA GLU A 258 10.36 2.64 36.22
C GLU A 258 11.05 4.00 36.09
N MET A 259 11.28 4.47 34.85
CA MET A 259 11.87 5.77 34.61
C MET A 259 11.04 6.89 35.26
N LEU A 260 9.71 6.87 35.09
CA LEU A 260 8.82 7.89 35.66
C LEU A 260 8.83 7.87 37.19
N ILE A 261 8.88 6.69 37.82
CA ILE A 261 8.96 6.56 39.29
C ILE A 261 10.31 7.08 39.81
N ARG A 262 11.41 6.75 39.15
CA ARG A 262 12.75 7.26 39.50
C ARG A 262 12.89 8.77 39.32
N CYS A 263 12.07 9.37 38.45
CA CYS A 263 11.99 10.83 38.31
C CYS A 263 11.18 11.53 39.41
N VAL A 264 10.45 10.78 40.25
CA VAL A 264 9.72 11.32 41.40
C VAL A 264 10.63 11.26 42.64
N PRO A 265 11.07 12.41 43.18
CA PRO A 265 12.02 12.46 44.29
C PRO A 265 11.55 11.71 45.54
N GLU A 266 10.23 11.65 45.77
CA GLU A 266 9.62 11.01 46.93
C GLU A 266 9.52 9.48 46.81
N LEU A 267 9.70 8.90 45.61
CA LEU A 267 9.54 7.46 45.36
C LEU A 267 10.89 6.77 45.09
N GLY A 268 11.66 7.26 44.10
CA GLY A 268 13.03 6.81 43.81
C GLY A 268 13.24 5.29 43.71
N ASP A 269 14.47 4.85 43.96
CA ASP A 269 14.89 3.44 43.82
C ASP A 269 14.27 2.50 44.88
N GLY A 270 13.83 3.06 46.02
CA GLY A 270 13.22 2.30 47.11
C GLY A 270 11.90 1.61 46.73
N VAL A 271 11.22 2.09 45.69
CA VAL A 271 10.02 1.44 45.12
C VAL A 271 10.39 0.28 44.20
N MET A 272 11.49 0.42 43.46
CA MET A 272 11.93 -0.60 42.49
C MET A 272 12.50 -1.84 43.21
N GLU A 273 13.26 -1.62 44.28
CA GLU A 273 13.87 -2.70 45.08
C GLU A 273 12.91 -3.37 46.08
N ALA A 274 11.73 -2.79 46.30
CA ALA A 274 10.73 -3.31 47.22
C ALA A 274 10.04 -4.58 46.70
N SER A 275 9.65 -5.48 47.61
CA SER A 275 8.79 -6.61 47.27
C SER A 275 7.41 -6.14 46.78
N ALA A 276 6.71 -6.95 45.97
CA ALA A 276 5.43 -6.59 45.37
C ALA A 276 4.39 -5.99 46.35
N ASN A 277 4.25 -6.58 47.54
CA ASN A 277 3.33 -6.09 48.57
C ASN A 277 3.80 -4.76 49.17
N LYS A 278 5.13 -4.60 49.34
CA LYS A 278 5.71 -3.37 49.88
C LYS A 278 5.66 -2.23 48.88
N ARG A 279 5.92 -2.52 47.59
CA ARG A 279 5.80 -1.60 46.46
C ARG A 279 4.37 -1.06 46.34
N HIS A 280 3.38 -1.95 46.39
CA HIS A 280 1.96 -1.56 46.37
C HIS A 280 1.60 -0.63 47.53
N SER A 281 2.08 -0.92 48.74
CA SER A 281 1.85 -0.08 49.92
C SER A 281 2.49 1.30 49.78
N ILE A 282 3.72 1.40 49.27
CA ILE A 282 4.40 2.70 49.08
C ILE A 282 3.66 3.55 48.05
N LEU A 283 3.33 2.97 46.89
CA LEU A 283 2.60 3.68 45.84
C LEU A 283 1.19 4.10 46.30
N SER A 284 0.51 3.25 47.08
CA SER A 284 -0.81 3.57 47.65
C SER A 284 -0.75 4.76 48.59
N ALA A 285 0.21 4.75 49.53
CA ALA A 285 0.40 5.85 50.47
C ALA A 285 0.73 7.16 49.75
N PHE A 286 1.59 7.11 48.72
CA PHE A 286 1.92 8.28 47.90
C PHE A 286 0.69 8.82 47.16
N LEU A 287 -0.14 7.96 46.58
CA LEU A 287 -1.36 8.40 45.91
C LEU A 287 -2.35 9.04 46.90
N GLU A 288 -2.54 8.46 48.08
CA GLU A 288 -3.41 8.99 49.13
C GLU A 288 -2.94 10.37 49.61
N GLU A 289 -1.63 10.54 49.81
CA GLU A 289 -1.03 11.83 50.17
C GLU A 289 -1.31 12.90 49.09
N LYS A 290 -1.04 12.58 47.82
CA LYS A 290 -1.28 13.52 46.72
C LYS A 290 -2.76 13.82 46.50
N GLN A 291 -3.65 12.88 46.80
CA GLN A 291 -5.09 13.11 46.83
C GLN A 291 -5.50 14.05 47.96
N GLY A 292 -4.85 13.96 49.13
CA GLY A 292 -4.98 14.93 50.22
C GLY A 292 -4.56 16.35 49.81
N GLU A 293 -3.59 16.48 48.91
CA GLU A 293 -3.16 17.75 48.30
C GLU A 293 -4.08 18.22 47.15
N GLY A 294 -5.15 17.50 46.84
CA GLY A 294 -6.08 17.83 45.75
C GLY A 294 -5.59 17.41 44.35
N ARG A 295 -4.54 16.60 44.25
CA ARG A 295 -3.98 16.07 42.99
C ARG A 295 -4.42 14.61 42.79
N PHE A 296 -4.60 14.19 41.54
CA PHE A 296 -4.97 12.80 41.18
C PHE A 296 -6.25 12.27 41.85
N THR A 297 -7.21 13.16 42.18
CA THR A 297 -8.45 12.83 42.90
C THR A 297 -9.33 11.79 42.21
N ASN A 298 -9.20 11.64 40.89
CA ASN A 298 -9.96 10.67 40.09
C ASN A 298 -9.23 9.35 39.87
N MET A 299 -8.00 9.20 40.37
CA MET A 299 -7.20 7.99 40.20
C MET A 299 -7.45 7.01 41.35
N ARG A 300 -7.40 5.71 41.04
CA ARG A 300 -7.46 4.64 42.04
C ARG A 300 -6.25 3.75 41.87
N MET A 301 -5.65 3.34 42.99
CA MET A 301 -4.53 2.41 42.93
C MET A 301 -5.00 1.04 42.40
N PRO A 302 -4.35 0.48 41.37
CA PRO A 302 -4.68 -0.85 40.89
C PRO A 302 -4.34 -1.92 41.93
N SER A 303 -4.83 -3.15 41.72
CA SER A 303 -4.43 -4.29 42.56
C SER A 303 -2.94 -4.59 42.41
N SER A 304 -2.31 -5.09 43.48
CA SER A 304 -0.89 -5.50 43.44
C SER A 304 -0.58 -6.44 42.26
N PRO A 305 -1.37 -7.51 41.97
CA PRO A 305 -1.13 -8.36 40.79
C PRO A 305 -1.21 -7.61 39.45
N THR A 306 -2.07 -6.59 39.35
CA THR A 306 -2.18 -5.76 38.14
C THR A 306 -0.95 -4.89 37.95
N LEU A 307 -0.40 -4.32 39.02
CA LEU A 307 0.83 -3.51 38.98
C LEU A 307 2.05 -4.36 38.62
N GLU A 308 2.20 -5.53 39.23
CA GLU A 308 3.34 -6.43 38.98
C GLU A 308 3.40 -6.95 37.54
N LYS A 309 2.25 -7.08 36.87
CA LYS A 309 2.19 -7.44 35.44
C LYS A 309 2.98 -6.47 34.56
N TYR A 310 3.08 -5.20 34.96
CA TYR A 310 3.80 -4.18 34.22
C TYR A 310 5.25 -4.01 34.71
N PHE A 311 5.55 -4.27 35.98
CA PHE A 311 6.92 -4.11 36.49
C PHE A 311 7.87 -5.23 36.11
N LYS A 312 7.39 -6.47 35.87
CA LYS A 312 8.20 -7.66 35.50
C LYS A 312 9.71 -7.54 35.79
N ILE A 313 10.05 -7.39 37.07
CA ILE A 313 11.39 -7.57 37.62
C ILE A 313 11.56 -9.06 37.93
#